data_AF-A0A377IBK2-F1
#
_entry.id   AF-A0A377IBK2-F1
#
_cell.length_a   1.000
_cell.length_b   1.000
_cell.length_c   1.000
_cell.angle_alpha   90.00
_cell.angle_beta   90.00
_cell.angle_gamma   90.00
#
_symmetry.space_group_name_H-M   'P 1'
#
loop_
_entity.id
_entity.type
_entity.pdbx_description
1 polymer ?
#
loop_
_entity_poly.entity_id
_entity_poly.type
_entity_poly.pdbx_seq_one_letter_code
_entity_poly.pdbx_strand_id
1 'polypeptide(L)'
;MSYPENIQEKDELWSKYKNKLFDLKKLGIAPAYTLLLFLFEKYSQQNFANLLDYIEKWFMIRHLTDSPATNRLDEIFIRATETQHNKYNEKSLFDELQKELPSQERIKEALLSKSLYEDNPALIRYILIYLEQQNRTAENKVDFWAVNQKGKAIWSVEHIYPQNPKEGEWNEDCKYGLHSLGNLTLSAYNSNLSNKSFDKKAEDKDKKDNIIGFKSGNVKINDYLRNKDKWCLEYIEERGNQLREIFLEYINSVYL
;
A
#
# COMPACT_ATOMS: atom_id res chain seq x y z
N MET A 1 -1.26 -27.21 -1.56
CA MET A 1 -0.15 -26.27 -1.26
C MET A 1 -0.38 -25.71 0.13
N SER A 2 0.65 -25.72 0.98
CA SER A 2 0.61 -25.01 2.26
C SER A 2 0.80 -23.52 1.99
N TYR A 3 0.12 -22.66 2.73
CA TYR A 3 0.21 -21.20 2.61
C TYR A 3 0.52 -20.61 3.98
N PRO A 4 1.39 -19.59 4.12
CA PRO A 4 1.71 -19.00 5.41
C PRO A 4 0.47 -18.54 6.19
N GLU A 5 -0.51 -17.96 5.50
CA GLU A 5 -1.77 -17.51 6.10
C GLU A 5 -2.71 -18.65 6.52
N ASN A 6 -2.38 -19.91 6.22
CA ASN A 6 -3.19 -21.10 6.52
C ASN A 6 -2.52 -22.09 7.48
N ILE A 7 -1.34 -21.76 8.03
CA ILE A 7 -0.69 -22.60 9.06
C ILE A 7 -1.66 -22.74 10.25
N GLN A 8 -1.85 -23.97 10.74
CA GLN A 8 -2.95 -24.32 11.64
C GLN A 8 -2.94 -23.49 12.94
N GLU A 9 -4.14 -23.07 13.35
CA GLU A 9 -4.50 -22.25 14.53
C GLU A 9 -3.93 -22.68 15.90
N LYS A 10 -3.14 -23.76 15.98
CA LYS A 10 -2.66 -24.35 17.23
C LYS A 10 -1.42 -23.68 17.81
N ASP A 11 -0.82 -22.73 17.11
CA ASP A 11 0.35 -21.99 17.58
C ASP A 11 -0.07 -20.58 18.04
N GLU A 12 0.14 -20.23 19.31
CA GLU A 12 -0.13 -18.87 19.84
C GLU A 12 0.59 -17.80 19.00
N LEU A 13 1.73 -18.16 18.41
CA LEU A 13 2.50 -17.32 17.51
C LEU A 13 1.80 -17.06 16.17
N TRP A 14 0.95 -17.96 15.67
CA TRP A 14 0.19 -17.75 14.44
C TRP A 14 -0.90 -16.69 14.61
N SER A 15 -1.57 -16.68 15.77
CA SER A 15 -2.57 -15.66 16.09
C SER A 15 -1.99 -14.23 16.03
N LYS A 16 -0.70 -14.08 16.34
CA LYS A 16 0.05 -12.83 16.31
C LYS A 16 0.23 -12.25 14.91
N TYR A 17 0.42 -13.10 13.89
CA TYR A 17 0.76 -12.67 12.53
C TYR A 17 -0.39 -12.73 11.54
N LYS A 18 -1.53 -13.34 11.92
CA LYS A 18 -2.68 -13.58 11.03
C LYS A 18 -3.02 -12.40 10.13
N ASN A 19 -3.25 -11.21 10.72
CA ASN A 19 -3.63 -10.03 9.94
C ASN A 19 -2.51 -9.58 8.98
N LYS A 20 -1.26 -9.53 9.47
CA LYS A 20 -0.09 -9.17 8.65
C LYS A 20 0.08 -10.14 7.48
N LEU A 21 -0.10 -11.44 7.68
CA LEU A 21 0.01 -12.45 6.61
C LEU A 21 -1.12 -12.29 5.57
N PHE A 22 -2.34 -11.94 6.00
CA PHE A 22 -3.41 -11.61 5.06
C PHE A 22 -3.10 -10.35 4.25
N ASP A 23 -2.56 -9.30 4.87
CA ASP A 23 -2.14 -8.08 4.17
C ASP A 23 -1.01 -8.39 3.16
N LEU A 24 0.00 -9.14 3.58
CA LEU A 24 1.10 -9.60 2.72
C LEU A 24 0.60 -10.46 1.53
N LYS A 25 -0.41 -11.31 1.73
CA LYS A 25 -1.05 -12.02 0.63
C LYS A 25 -1.65 -11.06 -0.40
N LYS A 26 -2.26 -9.95 0.04
CA LYS A 26 -2.79 -8.91 -0.87
C LYS A 26 -1.69 -8.15 -1.60
N LEU A 27 -0.51 -8.01 -0.98
CA LEU A 27 0.68 -7.45 -1.60
C LEU A 27 1.29 -8.39 -2.66
N GLY A 28 0.97 -9.69 -2.63
CA GLY A 28 1.45 -10.65 -3.62
C GLY A 28 2.86 -11.18 -3.33
N ILE A 29 3.13 -11.53 -2.08
CA ILE A 29 4.46 -12.02 -1.64
C ILE A 29 4.70 -13.53 -1.90
N ALA A 30 3.94 -14.16 -2.80
CA ALA A 30 4.00 -15.61 -3.02
C ALA A 30 5.42 -16.19 -3.20
N PRO A 31 6.38 -15.51 -3.85
CA PRO A 31 7.77 -16.00 -3.94
C PRO A 31 8.47 -16.18 -2.59
N ALA A 32 8.07 -15.44 -1.55
CA ALA A 32 8.62 -15.58 -0.20
C ALA A 32 8.02 -16.74 0.60
N TYR A 33 7.01 -17.44 0.08
CA TYR A 33 6.30 -18.47 0.85
C TYR A 33 7.21 -19.64 1.24
N THR A 34 8.14 -20.06 0.37
CA THR A 34 9.11 -21.11 0.70
C THR A 34 9.92 -20.75 1.94
N LEU A 35 10.46 -19.52 1.98
CA LEU A 35 11.21 -19.00 3.11
C LEU A 35 10.34 -18.96 4.38
N LEU A 36 9.15 -18.38 4.29
CA LEU A 36 8.26 -18.22 5.44
C LEU A 36 7.80 -19.56 6.02
N LEU A 37 7.37 -20.50 5.18
CA LEU A 37 6.95 -21.83 5.61
C LEU A 37 8.11 -22.57 6.28
N PHE A 38 9.31 -22.54 5.68
CA PHE A 38 10.50 -23.16 6.26
C PHE A 38 10.83 -22.58 7.64
N LEU A 39 10.82 -21.25 7.77
CA LEU A 39 11.15 -20.59 9.03
C LEU A 39 10.11 -20.84 10.12
N PHE A 40 8.82 -20.80 9.77
CA PHE A 40 7.74 -21.07 10.71
C PHE A 40 7.74 -22.52 11.20
N GLU A 41 8.08 -23.48 10.34
CA GLU A 41 8.18 -24.89 10.73
C GLU A 41 9.44 -25.17 11.56
N LYS A 42 10.61 -24.73 11.08
CA LYS A 42 11.89 -25.09 11.70
C LYS A 42 12.20 -24.30 12.97
N TYR A 43 11.78 -23.03 13.01
CA TYR A 43 12.12 -22.10 14.08
C TYR A 43 10.85 -21.52 14.71
N SER A 44 9.88 -22.39 15.01
CA SER A 44 8.54 -22.01 15.50
C SER A 44 8.57 -21.11 16.74
N GLN A 45 9.61 -21.16 17.58
CA GLN A 45 9.73 -20.34 18.79
C GLN A 45 10.22 -18.90 18.54
N GLN A 46 10.65 -18.57 17.31
CA GLN A 46 11.18 -17.24 16.98
C GLN A 46 10.05 -16.22 16.73
N ASN A 47 10.35 -14.95 16.98
CA ASN A 47 9.46 -13.85 16.65
C ASN A 47 9.82 -13.27 15.28
N PHE A 48 8.96 -13.48 14.28
CA PHE A 48 9.17 -13.02 12.90
C PHE A 48 8.52 -11.67 12.57
N ALA A 49 8.12 -10.88 13.56
CA ALA A 49 7.46 -9.59 13.31
C ALA A 49 8.31 -8.67 12.42
N ASN A 50 9.61 -8.55 12.74
CA ASN A 50 10.55 -7.73 11.99
C ASN A 50 10.78 -8.28 10.57
N LEU A 51 10.97 -9.59 10.43
CA LEU A 51 11.05 -10.24 9.12
C LEU A 51 9.82 -9.99 8.24
N LEU A 52 8.61 -10.10 8.78
CA LEU A 52 7.38 -9.87 8.01
C LEU A 52 7.25 -8.41 7.57
N ASP A 53 7.67 -7.48 8.42
CA ASP A 53 7.73 -6.06 8.08
C ASP A 53 8.81 -5.75 7.02
N TYR A 54 9.96 -6.42 7.11
CA TYR A 54 11.01 -6.33 6.09
C TYR A 54 10.55 -6.87 4.73
N ILE A 55 9.91 -8.05 4.71
CA ILE A 55 9.35 -8.65 3.48
C ILE A 55 8.28 -7.74 2.87
N GLU A 56 7.42 -7.11 3.69
CA GLU A 56 6.45 -6.14 3.20
C GLU A 56 7.14 -5.02 2.42
N LYS A 57 8.10 -4.34 3.05
CA LYS A 57 8.85 -3.24 2.42
C LYS A 57 9.60 -3.69 1.18
N TRP A 58 10.24 -4.87 1.23
CA TRP A 58 10.97 -5.44 0.10
C TRP A 58 10.06 -5.62 -1.12
N PHE A 59 8.86 -6.19 -0.93
CA PHE A 59 7.89 -6.34 -2.03
C PHE A 59 7.28 -5.00 -2.46
N MET A 60 7.07 -4.05 -1.55
CA MET A 60 6.62 -2.71 -1.92
C MET A 60 7.63 -2.00 -2.82
N ILE A 61 8.92 -2.07 -2.48
CA ILE A 61 10.02 -1.52 -3.30
C ILE A 61 10.08 -2.25 -4.64
N ARG A 62 9.99 -3.57 -4.64
CA ARG A 62 9.99 -4.37 -5.87
C ARG A 62 8.85 -4.00 -6.79
N HIS A 63 7.62 -3.90 -6.28
CA HIS A 63 6.44 -3.59 -7.09
C HIS A 63 6.45 -2.15 -7.60
N LEU A 64 7.08 -1.24 -6.86
CA LEU A 64 7.25 0.15 -7.22
C LEU A 64 8.28 0.33 -8.34
N THR A 65 9.37 -0.42 -8.29
CA THR A 65 10.53 -0.23 -9.17
C THR A 65 10.64 -1.26 -10.29
N ASP A 66 9.84 -2.33 -10.22
CA ASP A 66 9.94 -3.57 -10.98
C ASP A 66 11.33 -4.24 -10.91
N SER A 67 12.02 -4.02 -9.78
CA SER A 67 13.37 -4.52 -9.52
C SER A 67 13.42 -5.25 -8.17
N PRO A 68 13.92 -6.49 -8.11
CA PRO A 68 14.50 -7.29 -9.20
C PRO A 68 13.45 -7.83 -10.18
N ALA A 69 13.86 -8.35 -11.34
CA ALA A 69 12.93 -8.91 -12.34
C ALA A 69 12.10 -10.10 -11.79
N THR A 70 10.85 -10.25 -12.25
CA THR A 70 9.88 -11.25 -11.73
C THR A 70 10.40 -12.69 -11.79
N ASN A 71 11.09 -13.04 -12.87
CA ASN A 71 11.63 -14.39 -13.09
C ASN A 71 12.79 -14.76 -12.14
N ARG A 72 13.36 -13.80 -11.41
CA ARG A 72 14.43 -14.03 -10.42
C ARG A 72 13.91 -14.22 -8.99
N LEU A 73 12.63 -13.92 -8.74
CA LEU A 73 12.09 -13.88 -7.38
C LEU A 73 12.20 -15.23 -6.66
N ASP A 74 11.83 -16.32 -7.34
CA ASP A 74 11.89 -17.66 -6.73
C ASP A 74 13.34 -18.05 -6.37
N GLU A 75 14.30 -17.79 -7.27
CA GLU A 75 15.72 -18.03 -7.03
C GLU A 75 16.23 -17.27 -5.80
N ILE A 76 15.88 -15.98 -5.69
CA ILE A 76 16.28 -15.11 -4.57
C ILE A 76 15.79 -15.69 -3.24
N PHE A 77 14.51 -16.05 -3.15
CA PHE A 77 13.94 -16.56 -1.90
C PHE A 77 14.36 -17.99 -1.57
N ILE A 78 14.68 -18.83 -2.57
CA ILE A 78 15.32 -20.13 -2.35
C ILE A 78 16.71 -19.93 -1.73
N ARG A 79 17.55 -19.08 -2.33
CA ARG A 79 18.90 -18.79 -1.82
C ARG A 79 18.84 -18.19 -0.41
N ALA A 80 17.91 -17.27 -0.17
CA ALA A 80 17.65 -16.72 1.15
C ALA A 80 17.27 -17.81 2.17
N THR A 81 16.45 -18.78 1.78
CA THR A 81 16.10 -19.95 2.61
C THR A 81 17.33 -20.80 2.93
N GLU A 82 18.20 -21.03 1.95
CA GLU A 82 19.41 -21.84 2.11
C GLU A 82 20.35 -21.27 3.19
N THR A 83 20.49 -19.95 3.26
CA THR A 83 21.30 -19.28 4.30
C THR A 83 20.81 -19.58 5.73
N GLN A 84 19.55 -19.97 5.89
CA GLN A 84 18.90 -20.20 7.17
C GLN A 84 18.80 -21.69 7.54
N HIS A 85 19.39 -22.60 6.74
CA HIS A 85 19.27 -24.05 6.96
C HIS A 85 19.87 -24.51 8.29
N ASN A 86 21.02 -23.99 8.70
CA ASN A 86 21.71 -24.48 9.91
C ASN A 86 21.26 -23.76 11.18
N LYS A 87 21.04 -22.45 11.08
CA LYS A 87 20.63 -21.58 12.18
C LYS A 87 19.88 -20.37 11.63
N TYR A 88 18.80 -19.96 12.30
CA TYR A 88 18.17 -18.68 12.00
C TYR A 88 19.07 -17.51 12.41
N ASN A 89 19.33 -16.62 11.46
CA ASN A 89 20.06 -15.38 11.62
C ASN A 89 19.37 -14.31 10.79
N GLU A 90 18.58 -13.47 11.47
CA GLU A 90 17.78 -12.41 10.84
C GLU A 90 18.66 -11.42 10.06
N LYS A 91 19.80 -11.02 10.64
CA LYS A 91 20.72 -10.09 9.99
C LYS A 91 21.25 -10.65 8.66
N SER A 92 21.72 -11.90 8.66
CA SER A 92 22.26 -12.48 7.42
C SER A 92 21.17 -12.67 6.35
N LEU A 93 19.93 -12.90 6.77
CA LEU A 93 18.79 -12.98 5.86
C LEU A 93 18.47 -11.62 5.22
N PHE A 94 18.47 -10.55 6.02
CA PHE A 94 18.28 -9.19 5.52
C PHE A 94 19.43 -8.77 4.59
N ASP A 95 20.68 -9.03 4.98
CA ASP A 95 21.87 -8.78 4.14
C ASP A 95 21.77 -9.50 2.79
N GLU A 96 21.20 -10.70 2.75
CA GLU A 96 21.00 -11.47 1.50
C GLU A 96 19.92 -10.87 0.61
N LEU A 97 18.76 -10.51 1.17
CA LEU A 97 17.64 -9.92 0.43
C LEU A 97 17.93 -8.49 -0.04
N GLN A 98 18.68 -7.71 0.75
CA GLN A 98 19.03 -6.33 0.44
C GLN A 98 19.89 -6.20 -0.81
N LYS A 99 20.72 -7.20 -1.13
CA LYS A 99 21.56 -7.22 -2.35
C LYS A 99 20.76 -7.09 -3.65
N GLU A 100 19.49 -7.47 -3.62
CA GLU A 100 18.60 -7.47 -4.79
C GLU A 100 17.77 -6.18 -4.89
N LEU A 101 17.79 -5.33 -3.87
CA LEU A 101 17.05 -4.07 -3.86
C LEU A 101 17.76 -3.01 -4.74
N PRO A 102 16.99 -2.15 -5.42
CA PRO A 102 17.53 -1.01 -6.15
C PRO A 102 18.15 0.04 -5.22
N SER A 103 18.76 1.09 -5.76
CA SER A 103 19.23 2.22 -4.96
C SER A 103 18.07 3.08 -4.44
N GLN A 104 18.32 3.83 -3.36
CA GLN A 104 17.33 4.76 -2.80
C GLN A 104 16.92 5.85 -3.80
N GLU A 105 17.84 6.28 -4.66
CA GLU A 105 17.57 7.24 -5.74
C GLU A 105 16.55 6.67 -6.72
N ARG A 106 16.72 5.41 -7.14
CA ARG A 106 15.80 4.73 -8.06
C ARG A 106 14.40 4.59 -7.45
N ILE A 107 14.30 4.31 -6.16
CA ILE A 107 13.02 4.25 -5.42
C ILE A 107 12.34 5.63 -5.43
N LYS A 108 13.10 6.68 -5.12
CA LYS A 108 12.60 8.06 -5.11
C LYS A 108 12.09 8.48 -6.49
N GLU A 109 12.84 8.18 -7.56
CA GLU A 109 12.43 8.46 -8.94
C GLU A 109 11.15 7.72 -9.32
N ALA A 110 11.02 6.44 -8.96
CA ALA A 110 9.83 5.65 -9.24
C ALA A 110 8.57 6.27 -8.58
N LEU A 111 8.68 6.73 -7.33
CA LEU A 111 7.57 7.40 -6.63
C LEU A 111 7.20 8.76 -7.20
N LEU A 112 8.10 9.43 -7.92
CA LEU A 112 7.80 10.69 -8.61
C LEU A 112 7.04 10.48 -9.93
N SER A 113 6.83 9.23 -10.37
CA SER A 113 6.11 8.93 -11.60
C SER A 113 4.70 9.54 -11.59
N LYS A 114 4.34 10.15 -12.72
CA LYS A 114 3.01 10.70 -12.97
C LYS A 114 2.01 9.63 -13.44
N SER A 115 2.49 8.44 -13.81
CA SER A 115 1.71 7.27 -14.24
C SER A 115 1.59 6.19 -13.16
N LEU A 116 2.00 6.46 -11.92
CA LEU A 116 2.03 5.50 -10.79
C LEU A 116 0.79 4.61 -10.69
N TYR A 117 -0.40 5.20 -10.81
CA TYR A 117 -1.65 4.43 -10.75
C TYR A 117 -1.90 3.56 -11.98
N GLU A 118 -1.54 4.03 -13.18
CA GLU A 118 -1.69 3.23 -14.40
C GLU A 118 -0.71 2.05 -14.39
N ASP A 119 0.52 2.29 -13.93
CA ASP A 119 1.59 1.31 -13.88
C ASP A 119 1.26 0.17 -12.91
N ASN A 120 0.74 0.48 -11.72
CA ASN A 120 0.41 -0.53 -10.71
C ASN A 120 -0.74 -0.13 -9.76
N PRO A 121 -2.01 -0.25 -10.20
CA PRO A 121 -3.18 0.10 -9.37
C PRO A 121 -3.24 -0.65 -8.03
N ALA A 122 -2.80 -1.92 -8.02
CA ALA A 122 -2.83 -2.77 -6.84
C ALA A 122 -1.84 -2.27 -5.77
N LEU A 123 -0.61 -1.94 -6.18
CA LEU A 123 0.39 -1.33 -5.29
C LEU A 123 -0.09 0.02 -4.76
N ILE A 124 -0.64 0.90 -5.62
CA ILE A 124 -1.11 2.21 -5.16
C ILE A 124 -2.23 2.08 -4.14
N ARG A 125 -3.17 1.15 -4.36
CA ARG A 125 -4.20 0.85 -3.35
C ARG A 125 -3.56 0.41 -2.04
N TYR A 126 -2.54 -0.46 -2.10
CA TYR A 126 -1.82 -0.91 -0.91
C TYR A 126 -1.11 0.24 -0.20
N ILE A 127 -0.38 1.10 -0.91
CA ILE A 127 0.32 2.28 -0.35
C ILE A 127 -0.67 3.22 0.34
N LEU A 128 -1.81 3.51 -0.29
CA LEU A 128 -2.83 4.36 0.32
C LEU A 128 -3.43 3.75 1.58
N ILE A 129 -3.64 2.42 1.61
CA ILE A 129 -4.10 1.69 2.80
C ILE A 129 -3.04 1.78 3.91
N TYR A 130 -1.78 1.55 3.57
CA TYR A 130 -0.67 1.67 4.52
C TYR A 130 -0.61 3.07 5.15
N LEU A 131 -0.59 4.12 4.33
CA LEU A 131 -0.55 5.53 4.78
C LEU A 131 -1.75 5.89 5.64
N GLU A 132 -2.93 5.38 5.28
CA GLU A 132 -4.16 5.59 6.05
C GLU A 132 -4.12 4.86 7.40
N GLN A 133 -3.58 3.65 7.45
CA GLN A 133 -3.44 2.89 8.69
C GLN A 133 -2.47 3.54 9.68
N GLN A 134 -1.42 4.23 9.22
CA GLN A 134 -0.50 4.97 10.11
C GLN A 134 -1.20 6.10 10.88
N ASN A 135 -2.31 6.61 10.36
CA ASN A 135 -3.09 7.68 10.98
C ASN A 135 -4.25 7.14 11.83
N ARG A 136 -4.32 5.82 12.06
CA ARG A 136 -5.42 5.18 12.80
C ARG A 136 -4.94 4.58 14.12
N THR A 137 -5.86 4.60 15.08
CA THR A 137 -5.71 3.95 16.38
C THR A 137 -6.61 2.74 16.46
N ALA A 138 -6.50 1.96 17.54
CA ALA A 138 -7.40 0.85 17.81
C ALA A 138 -8.88 1.30 17.86
N GLU A 139 -9.15 2.53 18.31
CA GLU A 139 -10.51 3.08 18.46
C GLU A 139 -11.20 3.40 17.13
N ASN A 140 -10.43 3.66 16.07
CA ASN A 140 -10.96 4.07 14.76
C ASN A 140 -10.48 3.16 13.62
N LYS A 141 -10.08 1.93 13.94
CA LYS A 141 -9.62 0.94 12.96
C LYS A 141 -10.69 0.67 11.90
N VAL A 142 -10.26 0.58 10.64
CA VAL A 142 -11.11 0.25 9.49
C VAL A 142 -10.48 -0.91 8.73
N ASP A 143 -11.32 -1.86 8.30
CA ASP A 143 -10.90 -2.90 7.36
C ASP A 143 -11.02 -2.38 5.91
N PHE A 144 -9.89 -1.91 5.37
CA PHE A 144 -9.82 -1.44 3.99
C PHE A 144 -9.80 -2.56 2.95
N TRP A 145 -9.62 -3.81 3.38
CA TRP A 145 -9.65 -4.99 2.52
C TRP A 145 -11.03 -5.63 2.45
N ALA A 146 -12.00 -5.13 3.21
CA ALA A 146 -13.37 -5.60 3.21
C ALA A 146 -13.96 -5.66 1.80
N VAL A 147 -14.67 -6.76 1.52
CA VAL A 147 -15.37 -7.02 0.27
C VAL A 147 -16.87 -7.09 0.52
N ASN A 148 -17.65 -6.67 -0.47
CA ASN A 148 -19.10 -6.83 -0.44
C ASN A 148 -19.51 -8.28 -0.75
N GLN A 149 -20.83 -8.55 -0.70
CA GLN A 149 -21.40 -9.88 -0.98
C GLN A 149 -21.07 -10.43 -2.38
N LYS A 150 -20.64 -9.57 -3.32
CA LYS A 150 -20.22 -9.94 -4.68
C LYS A 150 -18.70 -10.12 -4.80
N GLY A 151 -17.96 -10.08 -3.69
CA GLY A 151 -16.50 -10.20 -3.66
C GLY A 151 -15.75 -8.95 -4.15
N LYS A 152 -16.44 -7.83 -4.41
CA LYS A 152 -15.78 -6.57 -4.82
C LYS A 152 -15.33 -5.79 -3.59
N ALA A 153 -14.12 -5.23 -3.65
CA ALA A 153 -13.60 -4.34 -2.61
C ALA A 153 -14.59 -3.20 -2.32
N ILE A 154 -14.88 -2.98 -1.03
CA ILE A 154 -15.70 -1.85 -0.57
C ILE A 154 -14.91 -0.56 -0.74
N TRP A 155 -13.64 -0.56 -0.32
CA TRP A 155 -12.72 0.57 -0.46
C TRP A 155 -11.88 0.42 -1.72
N SER A 156 -11.99 1.40 -2.62
CA SER A 156 -11.20 1.48 -3.84
C SER A 156 -10.41 2.78 -3.89
N VAL A 157 -9.42 2.81 -4.80
CA VAL A 157 -8.73 4.06 -5.14
C VAL A 157 -9.72 4.99 -5.84
N GLU A 158 -9.74 6.25 -5.44
CA GLU A 158 -10.55 7.32 -6.01
C GLU A 158 -9.63 8.46 -6.45
N HIS A 159 -9.94 9.07 -7.59
CA HIS A 159 -9.21 10.25 -8.05
C HIS A 159 -9.91 11.50 -7.56
N ILE A 160 -9.16 12.39 -6.91
CA ILE A 160 -9.69 13.66 -6.41
C ILE A 160 -10.07 14.55 -7.61
N TYR A 161 -9.12 14.78 -8.52
CA TYR A 161 -9.38 15.18 -9.90
C TYR A 161 -9.80 13.96 -10.72
N PRO A 162 -11.04 13.87 -11.23
CA PRO A 162 -11.55 12.68 -11.92
C PRO A 162 -10.83 12.45 -13.25
N GLN A 163 -10.78 11.20 -13.70
CA GLN A 163 -10.21 10.84 -15.00
C GLN A 163 -11.00 11.42 -16.18
N ASN A 164 -12.33 11.51 -16.04
CA ASN A 164 -13.22 12.01 -17.08
C ASN A 164 -14.00 13.22 -16.54
N PRO A 165 -13.33 14.36 -16.31
CA PRO A 165 -13.98 15.56 -15.81
C PRO A 165 -15.05 16.06 -16.79
N LYS A 166 -16.13 16.64 -16.27
CA LYS A 166 -17.07 17.37 -17.13
C LYS A 166 -16.41 18.64 -17.64
N GLU A 167 -16.68 18.97 -18.90
CA GLU A 167 -16.17 20.19 -19.53
C GLU A 167 -16.57 21.44 -18.71
N GLY A 168 -15.61 22.33 -18.47
CA GLY A 168 -15.80 23.57 -17.71
C GLY A 168 -15.88 23.42 -16.18
N GLU A 169 -15.94 22.20 -15.62
CA GLU A 169 -15.96 21.99 -14.16
C GLU A 169 -14.55 21.94 -13.53
N TRP A 170 -13.50 21.91 -14.34
CA TRP A 170 -12.14 21.57 -13.92
C TRP A 170 -11.06 22.30 -14.71
N ASN A 171 -9.91 22.53 -14.08
CA ASN A 171 -8.72 23.07 -14.76
C ASN A 171 -7.98 21.93 -15.51
N GLU A 172 -7.55 22.20 -16.73
CA GLU A 172 -6.74 21.32 -17.58
C GLU A 172 -5.35 21.02 -16.99
N ASP A 173 -4.75 21.96 -16.24
CA ASP A 173 -3.41 21.78 -15.65
C ASP A 173 -3.35 20.58 -14.68
N CYS A 174 -4.46 20.25 -14.04
CA CYS A 174 -4.52 19.12 -13.11
C CYS A 174 -4.32 17.77 -13.80
N LYS A 175 -4.57 17.67 -15.13
CA LYS A 175 -4.37 16.44 -15.89
C LYS A 175 -2.93 15.95 -15.83
N TYR A 176 -1.95 16.86 -15.69
CA TYR A 176 -0.54 16.51 -15.51
C TYR A 176 -0.25 15.73 -14.22
N GLY A 177 -1.14 15.78 -13.24
CA GLY A 177 -1.04 15.05 -11.98
C GLY A 177 -2.05 13.92 -11.83
N LEU A 178 -2.80 13.58 -12.88
CA LEU A 178 -3.98 12.71 -12.80
C LEU A 178 -3.71 11.37 -12.10
N HIS A 179 -2.65 10.66 -12.48
CA HIS A 179 -2.29 9.34 -11.96
C HIS A 179 -1.17 9.38 -10.92
N SER A 180 -0.84 10.58 -10.42
CA SER A 180 0.14 10.78 -9.36
C SER A 180 -0.46 10.54 -7.97
N LEU A 181 0.38 10.12 -7.02
CA LEU A 181 -0.05 9.81 -5.64
C LEU A 181 -0.83 10.95 -4.97
N GLY A 182 -0.45 12.20 -5.25
CA GLY A 182 -1.11 13.38 -4.70
C GLY A 182 -2.57 13.52 -5.09
N ASN A 183 -2.98 12.99 -6.25
CA ASN A 183 -4.36 13.03 -6.73
C ASN A 183 -5.21 11.82 -6.31
N LEU A 184 -4.63 10.86 -5.58
CA LEU A 184 -5.27 9.59 -5.29
C LEU A 184 -5.62 9.47 -3.80
N THR A 185 -6.75 8.83 -3.52
CA THR A 185 -7.22 8.56 -2.15
C THR A 185 -8.02 7.26 -2.10
N LEU A 186 -8.44 6.86 -0.89
CA LEU A 186 -9.38 5.76 -0.69
C LEU A 186 -10.80 6.30 -0.56
N SER A 187 -11.76 5.57 -1.13
CA SER A 187 -13.19 5.85 -0.91
C SER A 187 -14.01 4.57 -0.94
N ALA A 188 -14.97 4.47 0.01
CA ALA A 188 -16.04 3.48 -0.03
C ALA A 188 -17.23 3.90 -0.92
N TYR A 189 -17.20 5.15 -1.41
CA TYR A 189 -18.27 5.78 -2.18
C TYR A 189 -17.76 6.28 -3.53
N ASN A 190 -16.72 5.64 -4.09
CA ASN A 190 -16.14 5.98 -5.40
C ASN A 190 -17.25 6.10 -6.47
N SER A 191 -18.22 5.18 -6.51
CA SER A 191 -19.36 5.25 -7.44
C SER A 191 -20.23 6.49 -7.28
N ASN A 192 -20.35 7.04 -6.07
CA ASN A 192 -21.14 8.23 -5.78
C ASN A 192 -20.39 9.51 -6.18
N LEU A 193 -19.08 9.52 -5.93
CA LEU A 193 -18.18 10.64 -6.23
C LEU A 193 -17.93 10.75 -7.74
N SER A 194 -17.59 9.64 -8.41
CA SER A 194 -17.48 9.51 -9.86
C SER A 194 -16.72 10.67 -10.52
N ASN A 195 -17.31 11.33 -11.53
CA ASN A 195 -16.69 12.42 -12.29
C ASN A 195 -17.06 13.82 -11.80
N LYS A 196 -17.60 13.95 -10.57
CA LYS A 196 -17.98 15.25 -9.99
C LYS A 196 -16.76 16.16 -9.80
N SER A 197 -17.01 17.48 -9.80
CA SER A 197 -16.02 18.50 -9.40
C SER A 197 -15.47 18.32 -7.99
N PHE A 198 -14.32 18.92 -7.69
CA PHE A 198 -13.71 18.86 -6.36
C PHE A 198 -14.70 19.34 -5.31
N ASP A 199 -15.32 20.51 -5.51
CA ASP A 199 -16.28 21.10 -4.57
C ASP A 199 -17.46 20.16 -4.30
N LYS A 200 -17.96 19.50 -5.35
CA LYS A 200 -19.06 18.53 -5.23
C LYS A 200 -18.63 17.24 -4.51
N LYS A 201 -17.39 16.78 -4.72
CA LYS A 201 -16.83 15.60 -4.04
C LYS A 201 -16.39 15.90 -2.61
N ALA A 202 -15.97 17.13 -2.33
CA ALA A 202 -15.44 17.55 -1.03
C ALA A 202 -16.50 17.46 0.06
N GLU A 203 -17.73 17.86 -0.27
CA GLU A 203 -18.86 17.96 0.67
C GLU A 203 -20.02 17.00 0.31
N ASP A 204 -19.75 15.99 -0.51
CA ASP A 204 -20.79 15.06 -0.98
C ASP A 204 -21.48 14.33 0.18
N LYS A 205 -22.75 13.99 -0.03
CA LYS A 205 -23.59 13.27 0.93
C LYS A 205 -24.22 12.03 0.32
N ASP A 206 -24.42 10.99 1.13
CA ASP A 206 -25.18 9.82 0.70
C ASP A 206 -26.70 10.08 0.69
N LYS A 207 -27.48 9.06 0.32
CA LYS A 207 -28.95 9.15 0.25
C LYS A 207 -29.62 9.37 1.63
N LYS A 208 -28.88 9.21 2.72
CA LYS A 208 -29.33 9.40 4.10
C LYS A 208 -28.78 10.69 4.71
N ASP A 209 -28.23 11.58 3.89
CA ASP A 209 -27.61 12.85 4.29
C ASP A 209 -26.33 12.70 5.15
N ASN A 210 -25.70 11.52 5.16
CA ASN A 210 -24.40 11.34 5.80
C ASN A 210 -23.30 11.98 4.95
N ILE A 211 -22.35 12.66 5.58
CA ILE A 211 -21.21 13.27 4.89
C ILE A 211 -20.23 12.17 4.43
N ILE A 212 -20.08 12.02 3.12
CA ILE A 212 -19.21 11.02 2.48
C ILE A 212 -18.08 11.65 1.66
N GLY A 213 -18.09 12.98 1.53
CA GLY A 213 -17.10 13.71 0.77
C GLY A 213 -15.69 13.66 1.35
N PHE A 214 -14.73 14.16 0.56
CA PHE A 214 -13.31 14.13 0.92
C PHE A 214 -12.99 14.90 2.20
N LYS A 215 -13.79 15.91 2.56
CA LYS A 215 -13.61 16.71 3.78
C LYS A 215 -14.28 16.12 5.02
N SER A 216 -14.93 14.95 4.91
CA SER A 216 -15.65 14.29 6.02
C SER A 216 -14.77 13.95 7.23
N GLY A 217 -13.46 13.78 7.03
CA GLY A 217 -12.52 13.33 8.07
C GLY A 217 -12.55 11.83 8.39
N ASN A 218 -13.34 11.08 7.62
CA ASN A 218 -13.42 9.62 7.72
C ASN A 218 -12.18 8.93 7.13
N VAL A 219 -11.53 9.56 6.15
CA VAL A 219 -10.25 9.13 5.54
C VAL A 219 -9.19 10.13 5.96
N LYS A 220 -8.22 9.71 6.78
CA LYS A 220 -7.24 10.58 7.43
C LYS A 220 -6.20 11.16 6.47
N ILE A 221 -5.79 10.41 5.44
CA ILE A 221 -4.92 10.91 4.36
C ILE A 221 -5.57 12.02 3.51
N ASN A 222 -6.85 12.33 3.74
CA ASN A 222 -7.55 13.46 3.15
C ASN A 222 -7.55 14.72 4.03
N ASP A 223 -6.91 14.72 5.19
CA ASP A 223 -6.89 15.90 6.07
C ASP A 223 -6.30 17.13 5.37
N TYR A 224 -5.31 16.95 4.47
CA TYR A 224 -4.79 18.00 3.59
C TYR A 224 -5.86 18.67 2.70
N LEU A 225 -6.96 17.98 2.38
CA LEU A 225 -8.02 18.47 1.50
C LEU A 225 -9.02 19.38 2.22
N ARG A 226 -9.07 19.35 3.56
CA ARG A 226 -10.14 19.99 4.35
C ARG A 226 -10.20 21.50 4.18
N ASN A 227 -9.05 22.15 4.07
CA ASN A 227 -8.92 23.61 3.96
C ASN A 227 -8.72 24.09 2.51
N LYS A 228 -8.92 23.23 1.52
CA LYS A 228 -8.78 23.58 0.10
C LYS A 228 -10.15 23.88 -0.47
N ASP A 229 -10.27 25.00 -1.19
CA ASP A 229 -11.50 25.41 -1.88
C ASP A 229 -11.45 25.11 -3.38
N LYS A 230 -10.32 24.63 -3.86
CA LYS A 230 -10.09 24.18 -5.23
C LYS A 230 -9.06 23.07 -5.22
N TRP A 231 -8.97 22.36 -6.35
CA TRP A 231 -7.96 21.33 -6.53
C TRP A 231 -7.19 21.59 -7.83
N CYS A 232 -5.92 21.98 -7.68
CA CYS A 232 -5.01 22.37 -8.75
C CYS A 232 -3.72 21.53 -8.75
N LEU A 233 -2.91 21.62 -9.81
CA LEU A 233 -1.63 20.90 -9.92
C LEU A 233 -0.69 21.19 -8.74
N GLU A 234 -0.59 22.44 -8.30
CA GLU A 234 0.20 22.85 -7.12
C GLU A 234 -0.17 22.02 -5.87
N TYR A 235 -1.46 21.90 -5.56
CA TYR A 235 -1.92 21.11 -4.40
C TYR A 235 -1.75 19.60 -4.60
N ILE A 236 -1.84 19.11 -5.84
CA ILE A 236 -1.54 17.72 -6.17
C ILE A 236 -0.05 17.43 -5.88
N GLU A 237 0.85 18.33 -6.30
CA GLU A 237 2.28 18.16 -6.10
C GLU A 237 2.68 18.27 -4.62
N GLU A 238 2.14 19.25 -3.90
CA GLU A 238 2.35 19.42 -2.45
C GLU A 238 1.87 18.20 -1.66
N ARG A 239 0.62 17.76 -1.87
CA ARG A 239 0.08 16.56 -1.20
C ARG A 239 0.88 15.33 -1.58
N GLY A 240 1.23 15.20 -2.86
CA GLY A 240 2.05 14.10 -3.35
C GLY A 240 3.39 14.02 -2.64
N ASN A 241 4.07 15.16 -2.42
CA ASN A 241 5.33 15.22 -1.68
C ASN A 241 5.16 14.74 -0.24
N GLN A 242 4.15 15.23 0.48
CA GLN A 242 3.89 14.83 1.87
C GLN A 242 3.67 13.32 2.00
N LEU A 243 2.83 12.74 1.12
CA LEU A 243 2.57 11.29 1.14
C LEU A 243 3.80 10.47 0.76
N ARG A 244 4.60 10.97 -0.21
CA ARG A 244 5.85 10.32 -0.63
C ARG A 244 6.88 10.32 0.49
N GLU A 245 7.04 11.41 1.22
CA GLU A 245 8.01 11.52 2.32
C GLU A 245 7.71 10.48 3.42
N ILE A 246 6.45 10.40 3.87
CA ILE A 246 6.02 9.40 4.86
C ILE A 246 6.28 7.98 4.36
N PHE A 247 5.95 7.72 3.10
CA PHE A 247 6.14 6.39 2.53
C PHE A 247 7.62 6.03 2.33
N LEU A 248 8.45 6.98 1.89
CA LEU A 248 9.90 6.83 1.73
C LEU A 248 10.59 6.54 3.06
N GLU A 249 10.22 7.25 4.13
CA GLU A 249 10.74 6.99 5.48
C GLU A 249 10.48 5.54 5.90
N TYR A 250 9.26 5.05 5.66
CA TYR A 250 8.91 3.67 5.97
C TYR A 250 9.74 2.65 5.20
N ILE A 251 9.77 2.75 3.86
CA ILE A 251 10.44 1.73 3.03
C ILE A 251 11.96 1.82 3.10
N ASN A 252 12.55 3.00 3.29
CA ASN A 252 14.01 3.14 3.38
C ASN A 252 14.60 2.56 4.67
N SER A 253 13.77 2.25 5.67
CA SER A 253 14.23 1.53 6.86
C SER A 253 14.76 0.12 6.57
N VAL A 254 14.57 -0.43 5.36
CA VAL A 254 15.18 -1.71 4.94
C VAL A 254 16.70 -1.63 4.72
N TYR A 255 17.26 -0.42 4.61
CA TYR A 255 18.70 -0.20 4.42
C TYR A 255 19.45 0.13 5.72
N LEU A 256 18.75 0.19 6.85
CA LEU A 256 19.30 0.46 8.18
C LEU A 256 19.67 -0.84 8.90
#